data_AF-G5LMP5-F1
#
_entry.id   AF-G5LMP5-F1
#
_cell.length_a   1.000
_cell.length_b   1.000
_cell.length_c   1.000
_cell.angle_alpha   90.00
_cell.angle_beta   90.00
_cell.angle_gamma   90.00
#
_symmetry.space_group_name_H-M   'P 1'
#
loop_
_entity.id
_entity.type
_entity.pdbx_description
1 polymer ?
#
loop_
_entity_poly.entity_id
_entity_poly.type
_entity_poly.pdbx_seq_one_letter_code
_entity_poly.pdbx_strand_id
1 'polypeptide(L)'
;AGAQELRVVVEHDPVFGPLIMLGEGGVEWRPEEQAVVALPPLNMNLARYLVIQGIKQRKIRARSALRPLDIVGLSQLLVQVSNLIVDCPEIQRLDIHPLLASASEFTALDVTLDIAPFDGDNESRLAVRPYPHQLEEWVEMKNGDRCLFRPILPEDEPQLRQFIAQVTKEDLYYRYFSEINEFTHEDLANMTQIDYDREMAFVAVRRMDNAEEILGVTRAISDPDNVDAEFAVLVRSDLKGLGLGRRLMEKLIAYTRDHGLKRLNGITMPNNRGMVALARKLGFQVDIQLDEGIVGLTLNLAKCDES
;
A
#
# COMPACT_ATOMS: atom_id res chain seq x y z
N ALA A 1 -20.92 -2.34 36.06
CA ALA A 1 -19.97 -1.23 36.32
C ALA A 1 -18.54 -1.72 36.04
N GLY A 2 -18.00 -1.43 34.85
CA GLY A 2 -16.77 -2.05 34.40
C GLY A 2 -16.29 -1.66 33.01
N ALA A 3 -17.21 -1.22 32.14
CA ALA A 3 -16.87 -0.71 30.82
C ALA A 3 -16.12 0.63 30.91
N GLN A 4 -15.25 0.87 29.93
CA GLN A 4 -14.59 2.14 29.67
C GLN A 4 -15.36 2.87 28.57
N GLU A 5 -15.68 4.14 28.82
CA GLU A 5 -16.36 4.99 27.84
C GLU A 5 -15.34 5.66 26.95
N LEU A 6 -15.36 5.30 25.68
CA LEU A 6 -14.56 5.89 24.62
C LEU A 6 -15.47 6.68 23.68
N ARG A 7 -14.85 7.53 22.88
CA ARG A 7 -15.50 8.26 21.79
C ARG A 7 -14.66 8.10 20.53
N VAL A 8 -15.32 7.73 19.45
CA VAL A 8 -14.74 7.65 18.11
C VAL A 8 -15.50 8.61 17.22
N VAL A 9 -14.79 9.56 16.61
CA VAL A 9 -15.42 10.56 15.75
C VAL A 9 -14.69 10.63 14.42
N VAL A 10 -15.46 10.85 13.37
CA VAL A 10 -14.96 11.15 12.03
C VAL A 10 -15.47 12.52 11.64
N GLU A 11 -14.56 13.41 11.26
CA GLU A 11 -14.87 14.75 10.74
C GLU A 11 -14.09 14.99 9.45
N HIS A 12 -14.60 15.86 8.59
CA HIS A 12 -13.92 16.27 7.36
C HIS A 12 -13.12 17.56 7.59
N ASP A 13 -11.82 17.47 7.39
CA ASP A 13 -10.92 18.61 7.32
C ASP A 13 -10.81 19.13 5.88
N PRO A 14 -10.79 20.46 5.66
CA PRO A 14 -10.70 21.04 4.32
C PRO A 14 -9.43 20.71 3.53
N VAL A 15 -8.34 20.35 4.23
CA VAL A 15 -7.03 20.06 3.62
C VAL A 15 -6.78 18.56 3.55
N PHE A 16 -7.03 17.83 4.64
CA PHE A 16 -6.69 16.41 4.76
C PHE A 16 -7.85 15.45 4.44
N GLY A 17 -9.06 15.98 4.26
CA GLY A 17 -10.26 15.16 4.08
C GLY A 17 -10.68 14.49 5.40
N PRO A 18 -11.21 13.26 5.40
CA PRO A 18 -11.72 12.62 6.61
C PRO A 18 -10.59 12.36 7.63
N LEU A 19 -10.87 12.66 8.90
CA LEU A 19 -10.01 12.42 10.05
C LEU A 19 -10.70 11.49 11.03
N ILE A 20 -10.02 10.44 11.51
CA ILE A 20 -10.51 9.57 12.57
C ILE A 20 -9.90 10.00 13.90
N MET A 21 -10.75 10.31 14.86
CA MET A 21 -10.39 10.78 16.19
C MET A 21 -10.82 9.76 17.25
N LEU A 22 -9.90 9.45 18.17
CA LEU A 22 -10.14 8.54 19.28
C LEU A 22 -9.78 9.21 20.60
N GLY A 23 -10.70 9.18 21.57
CA GLY A 23 -10.48 9.73 22.90
C GLY A 23 -11.36 9.11 23.98
N GLU A 24 -11.19 9.55 25.22
CA GLU A 24 -12.09 9.21 26.31
C GLU A 24 -13.42 9.98 26.21
N GLY A 25 -14.53 9.33 26.58
CA GLY A 25 -15.84 9.99 26.67
C GLY A 25 -15.88 11.03 27.80
N GLY A 26 -16.48 12.19 27.53
CA GLY A 26 -16.59 13.30 28.49
C GLY A 26 -17.62 14.35 28.05
N VAL A 27 -18.14 15.13 29.01
CA VAL A 27 -19.24 16.08 28.79
C VAL A 27 -18.81 17.29 27.95
N GLU A 28 -17.62 17.83 28.19
CA GLU A 28 -16.99 18.84 27.33
C GLU A 28 -15.87 18.19 26.53
N TRP A 29 -16.18 17.78 25.30
CA TRP A 29 -15.19 17.16 24.41
C TRP A 29 -14.49 18.22 23.55
N ARG A 30 -13.18 18.38 23.75
CA ARG A 30 -12.28 19.24 22.96
C ARG A 30 -11.30 18.35 22.21
N PRO A 31 -11.52 18.07 20.91
CA PRO A 31 -10.72 17.12 20.15
C PRO A 31 -9.21 17.39 20.22
N GLU A 32 -8.80 18.66 20.13
CA GLU A 32 -7.40 19.10 20.20
C GLU A 32 -6.69 18.67 21.51
N GLU A 33 -7.43 18.65 22.62
CA GLU A 33 -6.90 18.34 23.94
C GLU A 33 -7.18 16.90 24.37
N GLN A 34 -8.12 16.20 23.74
CA GLN A 34 -8.67 14.95 24.27
C GLN A 34 -8.70 13.79 23.28
N ALA A 35 -8.35 14.02 22.01
CA ALA A 35 -8.28 12.97 21.01
C ALA A 35 -6.85 12.76 20.49
N VAL A 36 -6.59 11.55 20.03
CA VAL A 36 -5.55 11.27 19.05
C VAL A 36 -6.20 11.15 17.68
N VAL A 37 -5.47 11.55 16.64
CA VAL A 37 -5.98 11.68 15.28
C VAL A 37 -5.21 10.75 14.35
N ALA A 38 -5.90 10.14 13.39
CA ALA A 38 -5.30 9.43 12.27
C ALA A 38 -6.07 9.70 10.97
N LEU A 39 -5.37 9.49 9.86
CA LEU A 39 -5.92 9.59 8.51
C LEU A 39 -6.36 8.18 8.05
N PRO A 40 -7.56 8.01 7.46
CA PRO A 40 -7.91 6.79 6.77
C PRO A 40 -7.13 6.68 5.44
N PRO A 41 -6.89 5.45 4.93
CA PRO A 41 -7.25 4.16 5.52
C PRO A 41 -6.37 3.76 6.71
N LEU A 42 -6.95 3.07 7.69
CA LEU A 42 -6.22 2.44 8.80
C LEU A 42 -6.07 0.94 8.55
N ASN A 43 -4.85 0.44 8.67
CA ASN A 43 -4.58 -0.99 8.88
C ASN A 43 -4.45 -1.31 10.38
N MET A 44 -4.28 -2.59 10.73
CA MET A 44 -4.14 -3.02 12.12
C MET A 44 -2.94 -2.39 12.84
N ASN A 45 -1.85 -2.07 12.12
CA ASN A 45 -0.66 -1.47 12.70
C ASN A 45 -0.88 0.01 13.03
N LEU A 46 -1.44 0.80 12.11
CA LEU A 46 -1.78 2.21 12.32
C LEU A 46 -2.83 2.37 13.41
N ALA A 47 -3.89 1.55 13.37
CA ALA A 47 -4.93 1.57 14.40
C ALA A 47 -4.36 1.20 15.79
N ARG A 48 -3.52 0.17 15.87
CA ARG A 48 -2.83 -0.20 17.12
C ARG A 48 -1.93 0.93 17.63
N TYR A 49 -1.18 1.57 16.73
CA TYR A 49 -0.33 2.71 17.09
C TYR A 49 -1.16 3.87 17.63
N LEU A 50 -2.28 4.20 16.99
CA LEU A 50 -3.21 5.23 17.43
C LEU A 50 -3.72 4.96 18.86
N VAL A 51 -4.17 3.74 19.15
CA VAL A 51 -4.62 3.34 20.49
C VAL A 51 -3.50 3.47 21.52
N ILE A 52 -2.30 2.96 21.21
CA ILE A 52 -1.14 3.04 22.11
C ILE A 52 -0.75 4.50 22.37
N GLN A 53 -0.77 5.34 21.34
CA GLN A 53 -0.49 6.78 21.45
C GLN A 53 -1.54 7.47 22.33
N GLY A 54 -2.82 7.14 22.17
CA GLY A 54 -3.90 7.68 23.01
C GLY A 54 -3.71 7.36 24.49
N ILE A 55 -3.27 6.14 24.81
CA ILE A 55 -2.93 5.75 26.18
C ILE A 55 -1.69 6.51 26.68
N LYS A 56 -0.61 6.55 25.88
CA LYS A 56 0.66 7.21 26.23
C LYS A 56 0.48 8.71 26.47
N GLN A 57 -0.35 9.38 25.68
CA GLN A 57 -0.66 10.80 25.80
C GLN A 57 -1.78 11.10 26.81
N ARG A 58 -2.26 10.08 27.55
CA ARG A 58 -3.34 10.20 28.54
C ARG A 58 -4.68 10.72 27.97
N LYS A 59 -4.89 10.56 26.67
CA LYS A 59 -6.19 10.82 26.00
C LYS A 59 -7.18 9.67 26.27
N ILE A 60 -6.64 8.47 26.53
CA ILE A 60 -7.37 7.30 27.01
C ILE A 60 -6.79 6.90 28.36
N ARG A 61 -7.62 6.76 29.40
CA ARG A 61 -7.16 6.28 30.71
C ARG A 61 -6.72 4.82 30.65
N ALA A 62 -5.53 4.54 31.15
CA ALA A 62 -5.10 3.18 31.47
C ALA A 62 -5.82 2.72 32.76
N ARG A 63 -6.64 1.66 32.69
CA ARG A 63 -7.24 1.03 33.89
C ARG A 63 -6.29 0.03 34.55
N SER A 64 -6.65 -0.37 35.77
CA SER A 64 -5.94 -1.39 36.58
C SER A 64 -5.69 -2.68 35.79
N ALA A 65 -4.58 -3.36 36.10
CA ALA A 65 -4.13 -4.61 35.45
C ALA A 65 -5.19 -5.73 35.42
N LEU A 66 -6.22 -5.65 36.27
CA LEU A 66 -7.30 -6.63 36.36
C LEU A 66 -8.33 -6.52 35.21
N ARG A 67 -8.40 -5.41 34.49
CA ARG A 67 -9.27 -5.20 33.31
C ARG A 67 -8.57 -4.31 32.27
N PRO A 68 -7.61 -4.86 31.51
CA PRO A 68 -6.95 -4.11 30.46
C PRO A 68 -7.93 -3.80 29.32
N LEU A 69 -7.71 -2.67 28.64
CA LEU A 69 -8.38 -2.36 27.38
C LEU A 69 -7.89 -3.34 26.31
N ASP A 70 -8.81 -3.98 25.58
CA ASP A 70 -8.46 -4.81 24.44
C ASP A 70 -8.00 -3.93 23.26
N ILE A 71 -6.69 -3.72 23.18
CA ILE A 71 -6.06 -2.93 22.12
C ILE A 71 -6.34 -3.55 20.76
N VAL A 72 -6.36 -4.88 20.65
CA VAL A 72 -6.53 -5.57 19.37
C VAL A 72 -7.96 -5.38 18.88
N GLY A 73 -8.96 -5.64 19.74
CA GLY A 73 -10.36 -5.45 19.41
C GLY A 73 -10.71 -3.98 19.10
N LEU A 74 -10.15 -3.02 19.84
CA LEU A 74 -10.35 -1.60 19.53
C LEU A 74 -9.69 -1.22 18.20
N SER A 75 -8.52 -1.78 17.89
CA SER A 75 -7.87 -1.57 16.59
C SER A 75 -8.73 -2.11 15.45
N GLN A 76 -9.33 -3.29 15.61
CA GLN A 76 -10.25 -3.86 14.61
C GLN A 76 -11.47 -2.96 14.38
N LEU A 77 -12.07 -2.41 15.44
CA LEU A 77 -13.18 -1.46 15.33
C LEU A 77 -12.77 -0.21 14.56
N LEU A 78 -11.59 0.34 14.84
CA LEU A 78 -11.08 1.52 14.12
C LEU A 78 -10.80 1.24 12.65
N VAL A 79 -10.30 0.05 12.30
CA VAL A 79 -10.15 -0.40 10.91
C VAL A 79 -11.52 -0.50 10.23
N GLN A 80 -12.54 -1.03 10.91
CA GLN A 80 -13.90 -1.10 10.37
C GLN A 80 -14.51 0.28 10.14
N VAL A 81 -14.33 1.21 11.09
CA VAL A 81 -14.73 2.61 10.93
C VAL A 81 -14.00 3.22 9.75
N SER A 82 -12.70 2.99 9.62
CA SER A 82 -11.91 3.49 8.49
C SER A 82 -12.43 2.97 7.15
N ASN A 83 -12.71 1.68 7.03
CA ASN A 83 -13.25 1.09 5.80
C ASN A 83 -14.62 1.67 5.47
N LEU A 84 -15.51 1.82 6.47
CA LEU A 84 -16.82 2.46 6.29
C LEU A 84 -16.68 3.88 5.70
N ILE A 85 -15.75 4.68 6.22
CA ILE A 85 -15.54 6.05 5.74
C ILE A 85 -14.91 6.07 4.35
N VAL A 86 -14.02 5.13 4.02
CA VAL A 86 -13.43 5.00 2.68
C VAL A 86 -14.48 4.58 1.65
N ASP A 87 -15.33 3.62 1.99
CA ASP A 87 -16.31 3.02 1.09
C ASP A 87 -17.59 3.88 0.90
N CYS A 88 -17.93 4.72 1.88
CA CYS A 88 -19.14 5.55 1.88
C CYS A 88 -18.79 7.05 1.94
N PRO A 89 -18.44 7.70 0.81
CA PRO A 89 -18.10 9.13 0.78
C PRO A 89 -19.24 10.06 1.18
N GLU A 90 -20.49 9.58 1.20
CA GLU A 90 -21.65 10.35 1.62
C GLU A 90 -21.62 10.67 3.12
N ILE A 91 -20.90 9.90 3.93
CA ILE A 91 -20.78 10.12 5.38
C ILE A 91 -19.87 11.34 5.62
N GLN A 92 -20.47 12.48 5.98
CA GLN A 92 -19.75 13.72 6.31
C GLN A 92 -19.23 13.72 7.74
N ARG A 93 -19.97 13.08 8.65
CA ARG A 93 -19.59 12.96 10.05
C ARG A 93 -20.09 11.65 10.63
N LEU A 94 -19.28 11.05 11.49
CA LEU A 94 -19.66 9.92 12.33
C LEU A 94 -19.26 10.23 13.77
N ASP A 95 -20.16 10.01 14.73
CA ASP A 95 -19.87 10.21 16.15
C ASP A 95 -20.42 9.01 16.94
N ILE A 96 -19.52 8.14 17.40
CA ILE A 96 -19.83 7.00 18.24
C ILE A 96 -19.52 7.41 19.68
N HIS A 97 -20.56 7.74 20.43
CA HIS A 97 -20.41 8.20 21.81
C HIS A 97 -21.66 7.95 22.66
N PRO A 98 -21.60 7.14 23.73
CA PRO A 98 -20.41 6.43 24.22
C PRO A 98 -20.18 5.08 23.53
N LEU A 99 -18.92 4.81 23.19
CA LEU A 99 -18.43 3.46 22.87
C LEU A 99 -17.98 2.78 24.17
N LEU A 100 -18.75 1.80 24.63
CA LEU A 100 -18.40 1.01 25.80
C LEU A 100 -17.43 -0.11 25.43
N ALA A 101 -16.22 -0.05 25.96
CA ALA A 101 -15.23 -1.13 25.87
C ALA A 101 -15.24 -1.96 27.16
N SER A 102 -15.54 -3.26 27.06
CA SER A 102 -15.58 -4.19 28.18
C SER A 102 -14.91 -5.51 27.80
N ALA A 103 -13.69 -5.74 28.30
CA ALA A 103 -12.85 -6.87 27.88
C ALA A 103 -12.71 -6.87 26.33
N SER A 104 -13.18 -7.93 25.66
CA SER A 104 -13.17 -8.06 24.19
C SER A 104 -14.45 -7.56 23.51
N GLU A 105 -15.44 -7.07 24.27
CA GLU A 105 -16.71 -6.59 23.74
C GLU A 105 -16.71 -5.06 23.62
N PHE A 106 -17.16 -4.58 22.47
CA PHE A 106 -17.33 -3.16 22.17
C PHE A 106 -18.80 -2.91 21.84
N THR A 107 -19.45 -2.02 22.57
CA THR A 107 -20.86 -1.67 22.36
C THR A 107 -20.98 -0.18 22.09
N ALA A 108 -21.42 0.18 20.90
CA ALA A 108 -21.83 1.55 20.58
C ALA A 108 -23.22 1.80 21.18
N LEU A 109 -23.29 2.61 22.23
CA LEU A 109 -24.59 2.93 22.87
C LEU A 109 -25.38 3.97 22.09
N ASP A 110 -24.68 4.90 21.46
CA ASP A 110 -25.26 5.93 20.62
C ASP A 110 -24.30 6.23 19.46
N VAL A 111 -24.89 6.46 18.29
CA VAL A 111 -24.19 6.69 17.02
C VAL A 111 -24.95 7.75 16.24
N THR A 112 -24.31 8.88 15.98
CA THR A 112 -24.83 9.94 15.12
C THR A 112 -24.07 9.95 13.80
N LEU A 113 -24.80 10.06 12.68
CA LEU A 113 -24.22 10.21 11.34
C LEU A 113 -24.82 11.43 10.64
N ASP A 114 -23.95 12.26 10.06
CA ASP A 114 -24.35 13.28 9.09
C ASP A 114 -24.00 12.79 7.70
N ILE A 115 -24.97 12.80 6.78
CA ILE A 115 -24.83 12.28 5.42
C ILE A 115 -25.19 13.38 4.42
N ALA A 116 -24.41 13.52 3.36
CA ALA A 116 -24.69 14.41 2.24
C ALA A 116 -24.41 13.70 0.90
N PRO A 117 -25.12 14.05 -0.18
CA PRO A 117 -24.77 13.56 -1.51
C PRO A 117 -23.32 13.86 -1.86
N PHE A 118 -22.62 12.88 -2.44
CA PHE A 118 -21.26 13.02 -2.92
C PHE A 118 -21.20 12.82 -4.44
N ASP A 119 -20.44 13.67 -5.13
CA ASP A 119 -20.15 13.58 -6.55
C ASP A 119 -18.66 13.84 -6.77
N GLY A 120 -18.04 13.10 -7.70
CA GLY A 120 -16.60 13.15 -7.98
C GLY A 120 -15.84 11.88 -7.62
N ASP A 121 -14.51 11.98 -7.61
CA ASP A 121 -13.61 10.86 -7.31
C ASP A 121 -13.49 10.65 -5.80
N ASN A 122 -14.02 9.53 -5.31
CA ASN A 122 -13.99 9.13 -3.91
C ASN A 122 -12.55 9.06 -3.34
N GLU A 123 -11.58 8.63 -4.15
CA GLU A 123 -10.22 8.45 -3.67
C GLU A 123 -9.47 9.78 -3.53
N SER A 124 -9.81 10.78 -4.35
CA SER A 124 -9.17 12.11 -4.35
C SER A 124 -9.38 12.92 -3.07
N ARG A 125 -10.41 12.60 -2.28
CA ARG A 125 -10.68 13.26 -0.99
C ARG A 125 -9.80 12.72 0.15
N LEU A 126 -9.16 11.57 -0.04
CA LEU A 126 -8.36 10.91 0.97
C LEU A 126 -6.92 11.41 0.87
N ALA A 127 -6.36 11.87 2.00
CA ALA A 127 -4.94 12.24 2.06
C ALA A 127 -3.99 11.05 1.77
N VAL A 128 -4.47 9.83 2.00
CA VAL A 128 -3.73 8.58 1.74
C VAL A 128 -4.59 7.71 0.82
N ARG A 129 -4.05 7.33 -0.34
CA ARG A 129 -4.75 6.45 -1.28
C ARG A 129 -5.01 5.08 -0.64
N PRO A 130 -6.24 4.56 -0.73
CA PRO A 130 -6.56 3.23 -0.26
C PRO A 130 -5.88 2.17 -1.13
N TYR A 131 -5.76 0.97 -0.56
CA TYR A 131 -5.25 -0.17 -1.31
C TYR A 131 -6.18 -0.48 -2.50
N PRO A 132 -5.68 -0.47 -3.75
CA PRO A 132 -6.55 -0.59 -4.92
C PRO A 132 -6.86 -2.05 -5.24
N HIS A 133 -7.85 -2.61 -4.54
CA HIS A 133 -8.31 -4.01 -4.67
C HIS A 133 -8.68 -4.41 -6.10
N GLN A 134 -9.17 -3.46 -6.91
CA GLN A 134 -9.49 -3.66 -8.33
C GLN A 134 -8.28 -4.05 -9.19
N LEU A 135 -7.06 -3.83 -8.72
CA LEU A 135 -5.83 -4.19 -9.42
C LEU A 135 -5.37 -5.62 -9.08
N GLU A 136 -6.09 -6.37 -8.26
CA GLU A 136 -5.78 -7.78 -8.01
C GLU A 136 -6.19 -8.67 -9.19
N GLU A 137 -5.29 -9.54 -9.66
CA GLU A 137 -5.61 -10.48 -10.73
C GLU A 137 -4.88 -11.82 -10.56
N TRP A 138 -5.55 -12.91 -10.92
CA TRP A 138 -4.91 -14.22 -10.96
C TRP A 138 -4.22 -14.46 -12.30
N VAL A 139 -2.95 -14.86 -12.25
CA VAL A 139 -2.14 -15.14 -13.44
C VAL A 139 -1.63 -16.57 -13.41
N GLU A 140 -1.78 -17.25 -14.55
CA GLU A 140 -1.21 -18.58 -14.80
C GLU A 140 0.19 -18.45 -15.43
N MET A 141 1.15 -19.12 -14.82
CA MET A 141 2.53 -19.26 -15.27
C MET A 141 2.64 -20.33 -16.35
N LYS A 142 3.73 -20.33 -17.14
CA LYS A 142 3.91 -21.31 -18.24
C LYS A 142 3.92 -22.78 -17.81
N ASN A 143 4.25 -23.06 -16.55
CA ASN A 143 4.25 -24.40 -15.98
C ASN A 143 2.86 -24.84 -15.47
N GLY A 144 1.82 -24.01 -15.61
CA GLY A 144 0.46 -24.26 -15.12
C GLY A 144 0.20 -23.79 -13.68
N ASP A 145 1.24 -23.35 -12.95
CA ASP A 145 1.06 -22.80 -11.61
C ASP A 145 0.32 -21.46 -11.64
N ARG A 146 -0.47 -21.19 -10.60
CA ARG A 146 -1.16 -19.91 -10.44
C ARG A 146 -0.51 -19.06 -9.36
N CYS A 147 -0.51 -17.75 -9.60
CA CYS A 147 -0.11 -16.74 -8.62
C CYS A 147 -1.09 -15.55 -8.68
N LEU A 148 -1.20 -14.82 -7.58
CA LEU A 148 -1.96 -13.60 -7.47
C LEU A 148 -1.04 -12.42 -7.74
N PHE A 149 -1.36 -11.61 -8.73
CA PHE A 149 -0.73 -10.30 -8.91
C PHE A 149 -1.55 -9.29 -8.13
N ARG A 150 -0.91 -8.54 -7.24
CA ARG A 150 -1.57 -7.52 -6.43
C ARG A 150 -0.61 -6.37 -6.09
N PRO A 151 -1.11 -5.17 -5.78
CA PRO A 151 -0.26 -4.11 -5.22
C PRO A 151 0.48 -4.60 -3.96
N ILE A 152 1.67 -4.07 -3.73
CA ILE A 152 2.44 -4.35 -2.52
C ILE A 152 1.75 -3.73 -1.30
N LEU A 153 1.77 -4.43 -0.18
CA LEU A 153 1.25 -3.98 1.11
C LEU A 153 2.41 -3.65 2.06
N PRO A 154 2.24 -2.71 3.00
CA PRO A 154 3.20 -2.49 4.09
C PRO A 154 3.56 -3.78 4.84
N GLU A 155 2.60 -4.70 4.99
CA GLU A 155 2.77 -5.96 5.69
C GLU A 155 3.60 -7.00 4.92
N ASP A 156 3.94 -6.75 3.65
CA ASP A 156 4.74 -7.65 2.81
C ASP A 156 6.24 -7.63 3.14
N GLU A 157 6.69 -6.77 4.04
CA GLU A 157 8.11 -6.62 4.37
C GLU A 157 8.82 -7.95 4.69
N PRO A 158 8.25 -8.85 5.53
CA PRO A 158 8.88 -10.14 5.80
C PRO A 158 8.98 -11.04 4.55
N GLN A 159 7.93 -11.07 3.72
CA GLN A 159 7.88 -11.86 2.49
C GLN A 159 8.83 -11.29 1.44
N LEU A 160 8.97 -9.97 1.36
CA LEU A 160 9.89 -9.28 0.47
C LEU A 160 11.34 -9.59 0.85
N ARG A 161 11.66 -9.62 2.15
CA ARG A 161 12.96 -10.06 2.66
C ARG A 161 13.30 -11.49 2.25
N GLN A 162 12.34 -12.41 2.43
CA GLN A 162 12.50 -13.82 2.04
C GLN A 162 12.68 -13.98 0.53
N PHE A 163 11.93 -13.22 -0.26
CA PHE A 163 12.06 -13.16 -1.71
C PHE A 163 13.47 -12.72 -2.13
N ILE A 164 13.98 -11.61 -1.58
CA ILE A 164 15.31 -11.09 -1.91
C ILE A 164 16.40 -12.11 -1.56
N ALA A 165 16.27 -12.82 -0.44
CA ALA A 165 17.22 -13.86 -0.03
C ALA A 165 17.30 -15.05 -1.02
N GLN A 166 16.31 -15.19 -1.91
CA GLN A 166 16.25 -16.24 -2.94
C GLN A 166 16.65 -15.74 -4.33
N VAL A 167 17.07 -14.48 -4.46
CA VAL A 167 17.59 -13.88 -5.69
C VAL A 167 19.12 -13.97 -5.69
N THR A 168 19.72 -14.30 -6.84
CA THR A 168 21.18 -14.34 -6.96
C THR A 168 21.80 -12.95 -6.81
N LYS A 169 23.05 -12.88 -6.32
CA LYS A 169 23.81 -11.61 -6.23
C LYS A 169 23.94 -10.91 -7.58
N GLU A 170 24.07 -11.67 -8.67
CA GLU A 170 24.12 -11.13 -10.03
C GLU A 170 22.82 -10.40 -10.40
N ASP A 171 21.66 -10.97 -10.08
CA ASP A 171 20.36 -10.35 -10.37
C ASP A 171 20.10 -9.11 -9.52
N LEU A 172 20.52 -9.13 -8.24
CA LEU A 172 20.49 -7.95 -7.39
C LEU A 172 21.42 -6.86 -7.92
N TYR A 173 22.63 -7.24 -8.37
CA TYR A 173 23.56 -6.30 -8.99
C TYR A 173 22.97 -5.66 -10.25
N TYR A 174 22.33 -6.44 -11.13
CA TYR A 174 21.64 -5.89 -12.30
C TYR A 174 20.46 -4.98 -11.95
N ARG A 175 19.78 -5.22 -10.82
CA ARG A 175 18.62 -4.43 -10.37
C ARG A 175 19.02 -3.12 -9.70
N TYR A 176 20.10 -3.11 -8.93
CA TYR A 176 20.48 -1.99 -8.07
C TYR A 176 21.81 -1.34 -8.43
N PHE A 177 22.48 -1.82 -9.49
CA PHE A 177 23.77 -1.31 -9.98
C PHE A 177 24.87 -1.26 -8.89
N SER A 178 24.73 -2.07 -7.85
CA SER A 178 25.60 -2.09 -6.68
C SER A 178 25.62 -3.46 -6.04
N GLU A 179 26.72 -3.79 -5.36
CA GLU A 179 26.79 -5.00 -4.54
C GLU A 179 25.99 -4.78 -3.26
N ILE A 180 24.82 -5.41 -3.18
CA ILE A 180 23.99 -5.38 -1.98
C ILE A 180 24.24 -6.62 -1.16
N ASN A 181 24.64 -6.42 0.11
CA ASN A 181 24.89 -7.51 1.05
C ASN A 181 23.62 -7.93 1.81
N GLU A 182 22.89 -6.96 2.37
CA GLU A 182 21.62 -7.19 3.05
C GLU A 182 20.82 -5.88 3.04
N PHE A 183 19.50 -5.99 3.00
CA PHE A 183 18.60 -4.85 3.18
C PHE A 183 18.25 -4.69 4.66
N THR A 184 18.30 -3.46 5.15
CA THR A 184 17.84 -3.13 6.50
C THR A 184 16.32 -3.16 6.58
N HIS A 185 15.78 -3.14 7.81
CA HIS A 185 14.34 -2.97 8.03
C HIS A 185 13.82 -1.66 7.39
N GLU A 186 14.61 -0.58 7.48
CA GLU A 186 14.25 0.72 6.92
C GLU A 186 14.18 0.68 5.39
N ASP A 187 15.13 0.00 4.73
CA ASP A 187 15.10 -0.17 3.27
C ASP A 187 13.83 -0.92 2.82
N LEU A 188 13.50 -2.02 3.50
CA LEU A 188 12.32 -2.83 3.15
C LEU A 188 11.01 -2.12 3.47
N ALA A 189 10.95 -1.35 4.55
CA ALA A 189 9.80 -0.50 4.88
C ALA A 189 9.58 0.55 3.79
N ASN A 190 10.63 1.24 3.35
CA ASN A 190 10.57 2.20 2.24
C ASN A 190 10.16 1.55 0.91
N MET A 191 10.46 0.26 0.73
CA MET A 191 10.07 -0.48 -0.48
C MET A 191 8.61 -0.98 -0.46
N THR A 192 7.98 -1.09 0.71
CA THR A 192 6.63 -1.67 0.88
C THR A 192 5.58 -0.62 1.20
N GLN A 193 5.96 0.46 1.88
CA GLN A 193 5.09 1.58 2.23
C GLN A 193 5.14 2.64 1.14
N ILE A 194 4.43 2.38 0.04
CA ILE A 194 4.39 3.27 -1.13
C ILE A 194 3.14 4.13 -1.12
N ASP A 195 3.23 5.31 -1.73
CA ASP A 195 2.08 6.13 -2.10
C ASP A 195 1.59 5.68 -3.48
N TYR A 196 0.44 4.98 -3.52
CA TYR A 196 -0.12 4.41 -4.74
C TYR A 196 -0.40 5.43 -5.86
N ASP A 197 -0.46 6.72 -5.56
CA ASP A 197 -0.63 7.78 -6.56
C ASP A 197 0.68 8.05 -7.33
N ARG A 198 1.82 8.03 -6.63
CA ARG A 198 3.14 8.43 -7.17
C ARG A 198 4.05 7.25 -7.45
N GLU A 199 3.86 6.15 -6.75
CA GLU A 199 4.63 4.93 -6.89
C GLU A 199 3.67 3.74 -6.89
N MET A 200 3.84 2.86 -7.88
CA MET A 200 3.10 1.61 -7.94
C MET A 200 4.06 0.45 -7.97
N ALA A 201 3.85 -0.53 -7.09
CA ALA A 201 4.54 -1.80 -7.12
C ALA A 201 3.56 -2.96 -7.09
N PHE A 202 3.69 -3.88 -8.05
CA PHE A 202 2.95 -5.13 -8.09
C PHE A 202 3.84 -6.29 -7.67
N VAL A 203 3.33 -7.12 -6.76
CA VAL A 203 3.94 -8.37 -6.34
C VAL A 203 3.21 -9.55 -6.96
N ALA A 204 3.97 -10.56 -7.40
CA ALA A 204 3.45 -11.87 -7.75
C ALA A 204 3.52 -12.79 -6.53
N VAL A 205 2.38 -13.18 -5.98
CA VAL A 205 2.29 -13.93 -4.74
C VAL A 205 1.77 -15.34 -5.00
N ARG A 206 2.46 -16.35 -4.48
CA ARG A 206 1.94 -17.71 -4.42
C ARG A 206 1.48 -18.01 -3.00
N ARG A 207 0.24 -18.49 -2.89
CA ARG A 207 -0.30 -19.00 -1.63
C ARG A 207 0.12 -20.45 -1.44
N MET A 208 0.76 -20.72 -0.32
CA MET A 208 0.97 -22.05 0.26
C MET A 208 0.03 -22.20 1.45
N ASP A 209 -0.22 -23.43 1.91
CA ASP A 209 -1.26 -23.75 2.90
C ASP A 209 -1.28 -22.81 4.12
N ASN A 210 -0.11 -22.38 4.62
CA ASN A 210 0.02 -21.48 5.78
C ASN A 210 0.89 -20.23 5.53
N ALA A 211 1.26 -19.93 4.28
CA ALA A 211 2.16 -18.82 3.98
C ALA A 211 1.95 -18.23 2.59
N GLU A 212 2.29 -16.96 2.43
CA GLU A 212 2.41 -16.32 1.12
C GLU A 212 3.90 -16.14 0.79
N GLU A 213 4.30 -16.51 -0.43
CA GLU A 213 5.64 -16.23 -0.95
C GLU A 213 5.57 -15.25 -2.12
N ILE A 214 6.47 -14.26 -2.14
CA ILE A 214 6.64 -13.36 -3.28
C ILE A 214 7.57 -14.05 -4.30
N LEU A 215 7.13 -14.10 -5.55
CA LEU A 215 7.84 -14.72 -6.68
C LEU A 215 8.56 -13.68 -7.55
N GLY A 216 8.08 -12.45 -7.53
CA GLY A 216 8.60 -11.35 -8.32
C GLY A 216 7.89 -10.04 -7.98
N VAL A 217 8.56 -8.94 -8.27
CA VAL A 217 8.09 -7.58 -8.02
C VAL A 217 8.37 -6.74 -9.26
N THR A 218 7.43 -5.90 -9.64
CA THR A 218 7.66 -4.83 -10.60
C THR A 218 7.18 -3.51 -10.02
N ARG A 219 7.81 -2.42 -10.43
CA ARG A 219 7.60 -1.09 -9.86
C ARG A 219 7.64 -0.04 -10.96
N ALA A 220 6.82 0.99 -10.82
CA ALA A 220 6.94 2.28 -11.50
C ALA A 220 6.98 3.39 -10.44
N ILE A 221 7.93 4.32 -10.54
CA ILE A 221 8.01 5.52 -9.72
C ILE A 221 7.83 6.72 -10.65
N SER A 222 6.77 7.49 -10.46
CA SER A 222 6.47 8.68 -11.26
C SER A 222 7.35 9.85 -10.86
N ASP A 223 7.69 10.69 -11.84
CA ASP A 223 8.27 12.00 -11.60
C ASP A 223 7.28 12.95 -10.89
N PRO A 224 7.73 14.09 -10.35
CA PRO A 224 6.83 15.02 -9.64
C PRO A 224 5.67 15.54 -10.49
N ASP A 225 5.80 15.56 -11.81
CA ASP A 225 4.79 16.07 -12.74
C ASP A 225 3.83 14.96 -13.25
N ASN A 226 4.01 13.70 -12.81
CA ASN A 226 3.26 12.52 -13.27
C ASN A 226 3.23 12.40 -14.81
N VAL A 227 4.34 12.69 -15.47
CA VAL A 227 4.50 12.58 -16.93
C VAL A 227 5.28 11.33 -17.29
N ASP A 228 6.42 11.13 -16.63
CA ASP A 228 7.31 10.01 -16.84
C ASP A 228 7.38 9.15 -15.58
N ALA A 229 7.63 7.85 -15.76
CA ALA A 229 7.92 6.97 -14.64
C ALA A 229 9.14 6.09 -14.91
N GLU A 230 9.93 5.86 -13.86
CA GLU A 230 11.02 4.89 -13.88
C GLU A 230 10.49 3.52 -13.49
N PHE A 231 10.77 2.49 -14.31
CA PHE A 231 10.37 1.13 -14.01
C PHE A 231 11.51 0.26 -13.53
N ALA A 232 11.15 -0.75 -12.75
CA ALA A 232 12.02 -1.87 -12.47
C ALA A 232 11.23 -3.17 -12.35
N VAL A 233 11.93 -4.29 -12.59
CA VAL A 233 11.37 -5.63 -12.41
C VAL A 233 12.43 -6.55 -11.84
N LEU A 234 12.04 -7.37 -10.87
CA LEU A 234 12.85 -8.40 -10.28
C LEU A 234 12.01 -9.66 -10.13
N VAL A 235 12.55 -10.80 -10.55
CA VAL A 235 11.90 -12.11 -10.43
C VAL A 235 12.90 -13.06 -9.80
N ARG A 236 12.42 -13.96 -8.94
CA ARG A 236 13.26 -15.01 -8.35
C ARG A 236 14.04 -15.74 -9.42
N SER A 237 15.34 -15.94 -9.16
CA SER A 237 16.26 -16.46 -10.16
C SER A 237 15.91 -17.89 -10.59
N ASP A 238 15.34 -18.71 -9.69
CA ASP A 238 14.87 -20.08 -9.96
C ASP A 238 13.57 -20.16 -10.76
N LEU A 239 12.83 -19.05 -10.89
CA LEU A 239 11.55 -18.98 -11.63
C LEU A 239 11.66 -18.27 -12.98
N LYS A 240 12.89 -17.96 -13.42
CA LYS A 240 13.15 -17.37 -14.73
C LYS A 240 12.72 -18.31 -15.87
N GLY A 241 12.36 -17.72 -17.01
CA GLY A 241 11.89 -18.47 -18.18
C GLY A 241 10.40 -18.85 -18.16
N LEU A 242 9.75 -18.83 -16.99
CA LEU A 242 8.32 -19.13 -16.81
C LEU A 242 7.37 -18.00 -17.25
N GLY A 243 7.91 -16.89 -17.77
CA GLY A 243 7.14 -15.76 -18.30
C GLY A 243 6.69 -14.74 -17.25
N LEU A 244 7.03 -14.94 -15.97
CA LEU A 244 6.57 -14.09 -14.88
C LEU A 244 6.96 -12.62 -15.04
N GLY A 245 8.23 -12.34 -15.37
CA GLY A 245 8.70 -10.96 -15.59
C GLY A 245 7.99 -10.25 -16.73
N ARG A 246 7.60 -10.98 -17.78
CA ARG A 246 6.80 -10.43 -18.88
C ARG A 246 5.40 -10.05 -18.40
N ARG A 247 4.72 -10.98 -17.72
CA ARG A 247 3.36 -10.75 -17.22
C ARG A 247 3.31 -9.58 -16.23
N LEU A 248 4.28 -9.51 -15.31
CA LEU A 248 4.41 -8.40 -14.37
C LEU A 248 4.58 -7.06 -15.11
N MET A 249 5.51 -7.00 -16.07
CA MET A 249 5.71 -5.79 -16.86
C MET A 249 4.47 -5.42 -17.70
N GLU A 250 3.75 -6.39 -18.27
CA GLU A 250 2.49 -6.14 -18.99
C GLU A 250 1.43 -5.52 -18.09
N LYS A 251 1.29 -6.02 -16.86
CA LYS A 251 0.41 -5.42 -15.85
C LYS A 251 0.82 -3.99 -15.53
N LEU A 252 2.11 -3.77 -15.27
CA LEU A 252 2.63 -2.44 -14.94
C LEU A 252 2.39 -1.46 -16.09
N ILE A 253 2.64 -1.86 -17.34
CA ILE A 253 2.41 -1.02 -18.52
C ILE A 253 0.92 -0.70 -18.71
N ALA A 254 0.02 -1.67 -18.44
CA ALA A 254 -1.42 -1.42 -18.49
C ALA A 254 -1.82 -0.39 -17.43
N TYR A 255 -1.37 -0.58 -16.19
CA TYR A 255 -1.59 0.37 -15.10
C TYR A 255 -1.09 1.77 -15.44
N THR A 256 0.16 1.92 -15.90
CA THR A 256 0.74 3.23 -16.17
C THR A 256 0.05 3.96 -17.32
N ARG A 257 -0.49 3.22 -18.31
CA ARG A 257 -1.35 3.81 -19.36
C ARG A 257 -2.68 4.31 -18.81
N ASP A 258 -3.35 3.51 -18.00
CA ASP A 258 -4.65 3.88 -17.41
C ASP A 258 -4.49 5.06 -16.44
N HIS A 259 -3.34 5.15 -15.76
CA HIS A 259 -2.97 6.27 -14.90
C HIS A 259 -2.55 7.53 -15.67
N GLY A 260 -2.49 7.49 -17.01
CA GLY A 260 -2.24 8.67 -17.85
C GLY A 260 -0.77 9.06 -18.03
N LEU A 261 0.18 8.22 -17.60
CA LEU A 261 1.61 8.46 -17.82
C LEU A 261 1.93 8.45 -19.32
N LYS A 262 2.87 9.30 -19.73
CA LYS A 262 3.25 9.44 -21.14
C LYS A 262 4.41 8.54 -21.54
N ARG A 263 5.35 8.28 -20.62
CA ARG A 263 6.52 7.43 -20.89
C ARG A 263 6.91 6.58 -19.68
N LEU A 264 7.46 5.41 -19.98
CA LEU A 264 8.05 4.50 -19.02
C LEU A 264 9.52 4.29 -19.37
N ASN A 265 10.41 4.63 -18.45
CA ASN A 265 11.86 4.66 -18.64
C ASN A 265 12.56 3.68 -17.70
N GLY A 266 13.68 3.12 -18.11
CA GLY A 266 14.49 2.28 -17.25
C GLY A 266 15.89 2.09 -17.80
N ILE A 267 16.81 1.70 -16.94
CA ILE A 267 18.18 1.39 -17.32
C ILE A 267 18.50 -0.05 -16.95
N THR A 268 19.33 -0.70 -17.77
CA THR A 268 19.89 -2.01 -17.45
C THR A 268 21.33 -2.11 -17.93
N MET A 269 22.06 -3.17 -17.57
CA MET A 269 23.41 -3.39 -18.06
C MET A 269 23.39 -4.12 -19.42
N PRO A 270 24.36 -3.88 -20.32
CA PRO A 270 24.47 -4.58 -21.61
C PRO A 270 24.48 -6.11 -21.50
N ASN A 271 25.00 -6.64 -20.38
CA ASN A 271 25.09 -8.07 -20.12
C ASN A 271 23.75 -8.69 -19.71
N ASN A 272 22.75 -7.89 -19.30
CA ASN A 272 21.41 -8.38 -18.96
C ASN A 272 20.57 -8.66 -20.22
N ARG A 273 21.00 -9.67 -20.98
CA ARG A 273 20.36 -10.10 -22.25
C ARG A 273 18.88 -10.46 -22.05
N GLY A 274 18.53 -10.98 -20.88
CA GLY A 274 17.15 -11.32 -20.52
C GLY A 274 16.25 -10.09 -20.50
N MET A 275 16.67 -9.03 -19.82
CA MET A 275 15.91 -7.77 -19.75
C MET A 275 15.87 -7.06 -21.10
N VAL A 276 16.98 -7.00 -21.84
CA VAL A 276 17.02 -6.40 -23.18
C VAL A 276 16.05 -7.12 -24.14
N ALA A 277 16.03 -8.46 -24.12
CA ALA A 277 15.10 -9.23 -24.92
C ALA A 277 13.64 -9.05 -24.49
N LEU A 278 13.39 -8.91 -23.18
CA LEU A 278 12.06 -8.64 -22.64
C LEU A 278 11.56 -7.26 -23.07
N ALA A 279 12.38 -6.22 -22.90
CA ALA A 279 12.06 -4.85 -23.27
C ALA A 279 11.69 -4.74 -24.76
N ARG A 280 12.50 -5.34 -25.65
CA ARG A 280 12.18 -5.38 -27.10
C ARG A 280 10.84 -6.04 -27.40
N LYS A 281 10.51 -7.15 -26.72
CA LYS A 281 9.22 -7.84 -26.90
C LYS A 281 8.02 -7.03 -26.42
N LEU A 282 8.22 -6.13 -25.46
CA LEU A 282 7.19 -5.26 -24.90
C LEU A 282 7.10 -3.91 -25.63
N GLY A 283 7.88 -3.71 -26.70
CA GLY A 283 7.83 -2.50 -27.52
C GLY A 283 8.69 -1.34 -27.01
N PHE A 284 9.60 -1.58 -26.06
CA PHE A 284 10.56 -0.55 -25.65
C PHE A 284 11.55 -0.28 -26.78
N GLN A 285 11.85 1.01 -26.97
CA GLN A 285 13.06 1.46 -27.65
C GLN A 285 14.25 1.13 -26.75
N VAL A 286 15.29 0.57 -27.35
CA VAL A 286 16.50 0.12 -26.64
C VAL A 286 17.68 0.88 -27.22
N ASP A 287 18.29 1.72 -26.40
CA ASP A 287 19.50 2.48 -26.72
C ASP A 287 20.69 1.89 -25.95
N ILE A 288 21.72 1.44 -26.68
CA ILE A 288 22.89 0.77 -26.08
C ILE A 288 24.04 1.78 -26.04
N GLN A 289 24.38 2.24 -24.84
CA GLN A 289 25.42 3.24 -24.61
C GLN A 289 26.65 2.53 -24.04
N LEU A 290 27.46 1.94 -24.93
CA LEU A 290 28.62 1.13 -24.55
C LEU A 290 29.66 1.91 -23.72
N ASP A 291 29.83 3.20 -24.01
CA ASP A 291 30.79 4.06 -23.31
C ASP A 291 30.40 4.32 -21.84
N GLU A 292 29.10 4.31 -21.56
CA GLU A 292 28.55 4.48 -20.20
C GLU A 292 28.27 3.15 -19.49
N GLY A 293 28.45 2.01 -20.19
CA GLY A 293 28.21 0.68 -19.63
C GLY A 293 26.75 0.38 -19.32
N ILE A 294 25.80 1.11 -19.92
CA ILE A 294 24.36 1.00 -19.67
C ILE A 294 23.57 0.80 -20.97
N VAL A 295 22.32 0.37 -20.81
CA VAL A 295 21.31 0.26 -21.86
C VAL A 295 20.06 0.99 -21.39
N GLY A 296 19.73 2.08 -22.08
CA GLY A 296 18.50 2.84 -21.88
C GLY A 296 17.30 2.12 -22.51
N LEU A 297 16.21 2.05 -21.77
CA LEU A 297 14.95 1.42 -22.17
C LEU A 297 13.84 2.47 -22.05
N THR A 298 13.13 2.73 -23.15
CA THR A 298 12.08 3.75 -23.19
C THR A 298 10.84 3.23 -23.90
N LEU A 299 9.68 3.36 -23.28
CA LEU A 299 8.38 3.03 -23.86
C LEU A 299 7.49 4.26 -23.85
N ASN A 300 7.03 4.70 -25.02
CA ASN A 300 5.99 5.70 -25.12
C ASN A 300 4.63 5.04 -24.85
N LEU A 301 3.89 5.61 -23.90
CA LEU A 301 2.59 5.12 -23.43
C LEU A 301 1.41 5.90 -24.05
N ALA A 302 1.66 7.11 -24.56
CA ALA A 302 0.67 7.88 -25.29
C ALA A 302 0.10 7.03 -26.43
N LYS A 303 -1.23 6.97 -26.54
CA LYS A 303 -1.88 6.40 -27.72
C LYS A 303 -1.36 7.16 -28.93
N CYS A 304 -0.83 6.45 -29.93
CA CYS A 304 -0.90 7.00 -31.27
C CYS A 304 -2.40 7.18 -31.52
N ASP A 305 -2.87 8.43 -31.55
CA ASP A 305 -4.15 8.75 -32.16
C ASP A 305 -4.04 8.31 -33.62
N GLU A 306 -4.43 7.07 -33.90
CA GLU A 306 -4.66 6.62 -35.26
C GLU A 306 -5.87 7.41 -35.79
N SER A 307 -5.59 8.13 -36.86
CA SER A 307 -6.50 9.00 -37.61
C SER A 307 -7.63 8.22 -38.29
#